data_AF-A0A9D8DCJ5-F1
#
_entry.id   AF-A0A9D8DCJ5-F1
#
_cell.length_a   1.000
_cell.length_b   1.000
_cell.length_c   1.000
_cell.angle_alpha   90.00
_cell.angle_beta   90.00
_cell.angle_gamma   90.00
#
_symmetry.space_group_name_H-M   'P 1'
#
loop_
_entity.id
_entity.type
_entity.pdbx_description
1 polymer ?
#
loop_
_entity_poly.entity_id
_entity_poly.type
_entity_poly.pdbx_seq_one_letter_code
_entity_poly.pdbx_strand_id
1 'polypeptide(L)' 'MRALRRTAPDPDAGHALRGRLRGLRSLRVGAYRIIYQLTGAGQTVRVAAIRHRAIAYRSGPR' A
#
# COMPACT_ATOMS: atom_id res chain seq x y z
N MET A 1 4.70 -4.82 -30.22
CA MET A 1 4.08 -4.09 -29.09
C MET A 1 3.72 -5.10 -28.00
N ARG A 2 4.24 -4.98 -26.77
CA ARG A 2 3.90 -5.90 -25.67
C ARG A 2 2.70 -5.32 -24.93
N ALA A 3 1.56 -6.01 -24.96
CA ALA A 3 0.37 -5.59 -24.22
C ALA A 3 0.67 -5.63 -22.72
N LEU A 4 0.72 -4.47 -22.07
CA LEU A 4 0.78 -4.37 -20.62
C LEU A 4 -0.60 -4.78 -20.08
N ARG A 5 -0.74 -6.07 -19.72
CA ARG A 5 -1.92 -6.55 -18.99
C ARG A 5 -1.94 -5.85 -17.62
N ARG A 6 -2.79 -4.82 -17.47
CA ARG A 6 -3.07 -4.18 -16.17
C ARG A 6 -3.75 -5.21 -15.30
N THR A 7 -2.95 -5.88 -14.48
CA THR A 7 -3.48 -6.71 -13.39
C THR A 7 -3.55 -5.78 -12.20
N ALA A 8 -4.76 -5.57 -11.66
CA ALA A 8 -4.89 -4.88 -10.39
C ALA A 8 -4.11 -5.68 -9.34
N PRO A 9 -3.25 -5.04 -8.53
CA PRO A 9 -2.56 -5.75 -7.47
C PRO A 9 -3.58 -6.32 -6.49
N ASP A 10 -3.39 -7.57 -6.08
CA ASP A 10 -4.21 -8.22 -5.07
C ASP A 10 -4.21 -7.37 -3.77
N PRO A 11 -5.37 -6.85 -3.36
CA PRO A 11 -5.48 -6.01 -2.17
C PRO A 11 -5.15 -6.75 -0.87
N ASP A 12 -5.18 -8.08 -0.84
CA ASP A 12 -4.82 -8.85 0.35
C ASP A 12 -3.31 -9.12 0.45
N ALA A 13 -2.56 -8.91 -0.63
CA ALA A 13 -1.11 -9.13 -0.67
C ALA A 13 -0.29 -8.14 0.17
N GLY A 14 -0.85 -6.99 0.56
CA GLY A 14 -0.18 -6.07 1.47
C GLY A 14 -0.24 -6.55 2.92
N HIS A 15 0.78 -6.28 3.73
CA HIS A 15 0.81 -6.69 5.14
C HIS A 15 0.12 -5.66 6.05
N ALA A 16 -0.52 -6.12 7.13
CA ALA A 16 -1.10 -5.24 8.14
C ALA A 16 0.00 -4.45 8.89
N LEU A 17 -0.22 -3.15 9.08
CA LEU A 17 0.64 -2.27 9.87
C LEU A 17 0.25 -2.30 11.35
N ARG A 18 1.21 -1.97 12.22
CA ARG A 18 1.07 -2.00 13.68
C ARG A 18 1.30 -0.60 14.30
N GLY A 19 1.02 -0.47 15.59
CA GLY A 19 1.21 0.77 16.34
C GLY A 19 0.29 1.89 15.85
N ARG A 20 0.85 3.10 15.68
CA ARG A 20 0.10 4.31 15.24
C ARG A 20 -0.59 4.15 13.88
N LEU A 21 -0.17 3.19 13.05
CA LEU A 21 -0.73 2.91 11.74
C LEU A 21 -1.61 1.65 11.71
N ARG A 22 -2.05 1.15 12.88
CA ARG A 22 -2.95 -0.01 12.97
C ARG A 22 -4.24 0.25 12.17
N GLY A 23 -4.68 -0.76 11.43
CA GLY A 23 -5.84 -0.69 10.53
C GLY A 23 -5.49 -0.35 9.08
N LEU A 24 -4.24 0.05 8.82
CA LEU A 24 -3.68 0.22 7.48
C LEU A 24 -2.88 -1.02 7.06
N ARG A 25 -2.72 -1.19 5.75
CA ARG A 25 -1.89 -2.20 5.09
C ARG A 25 -0.83 -1.53 4.23
N SER A 26 0.26 -2.24 3.96
CA SER A 26 1.34 -1.78 3.07
C SER A 26 1.64 -2.83 2.01
N LEU A 27 1.51 -2.44 0.74
CA LEU A 27 1.86 -3.25 -0.42
C LEU A 27 3.10 -2.69 -1.10
N ARG A 28 4.05 -3.56 -1.44
CA ARG A 28 5.22 -3.21 -2.23
C ARG A 28 4.92 -3.39 -3.72
N VAL A 29 5.09 -2.32 -4.49
CA VAL A 29 5.00 -2.35 -5.96
C VAL A 29 6.31 -1.80 -6.51
N GLY A 30 7.22 -2.69 -6.89
CA GLY A 30 8.56 -2.33 -7.34
C GLY A 30 9.34 -1.50 -6.31
N ALA A 31 9.61 -0.23 -6.64
CA ALA A 31 10.32 0.72 -5.80
C ALA A 31 9.40 1.54 -4.88
N TYR A 32 8.08 1.34 -4.94
CA TYR A 32 7.09 2.08 -4.16
C TYR A 32 6.45 1.22 -3.08
N ARG A 33 6.00 1.88 -2.02
CA ARG A 33 5.04 1.34 -1.05
C ARG A 33 3.73 2.09 -1.17
N ILE A 34 2.64 1.35 -1.22
CA ILE A 34 1.27 1.84 -1.17
C ILE A 34 0.76 1.54 0.23
N ILE A 35 0.39 2.58 0.98
CA ILE A 35 -0.28 2.45 2.27
C ILE A 35 -1.77 2.63 2.02
N TYR A 36 -2.58 1.67 2.45
CA TYR A 36 -4.01 1.67 2.16
C TYR A 36 -4.84 1.01 3.27
N GLN A 37 -6.14 1.21 3.22
CA GLN A 37 -7.12 0.53 4.07
C GLN A 37 -8.10 -0.25 3.19
N LEU A 38 -8.49 -1.44 3.66
CA LEU A 38 -9.61 -2.18 3.08
C LEU A 38 -10.90 -1.79 3.80
N THR A 39 -11.92 -1.39 3.05
CA THR A 39 -13.27 -1.11 3.56
C THR A 39 -14.29 -2.01 2.86
N GLY A 40 -15.43 -2.28 3.51
CA GLY A 40 -16.52 -3.07 2.93
C GLY A 40 -16.10 -4.48 2.52
N ALA A 41 -15.59 -5.27 3.47
CA ALA A 41 -15.16 -6.66 3.24
C ALA A 41 -14.09 -6.85 2.13
N GLY A 42 -13.22 -5.87 1.90
CA GLY A 42 -12.12 -5.97 0.93
C GLY A 42 -12.43 -5.43 -0.47
N GLN A 43 -13.66 -4.97 -0.72
CA GLN A 43 -14.07 -4.47 -2.04
C GLN A 43 -13.61 -3.04 -2.34
N THR A 44 -13.14 -2.29 -1.35
CA THR A 44 -12.70 -0.91 -1.55
C THR A 44 -11.36 -0.64 -0.90
N VAL A 45 -10.42 -0.09 -1.68
CA VAL A 45 -9.08 0.28 -1.26
C VAL A 45 -9.01 1.80 -1.12
N ARG A 46 -8.85 2.30 0.11
CA ARG A 46 -8.54 3.72 0.34
C ARG A 46 -7.04 3.90 0.42
N VAL A 47 -6.44 4.59 -0.56
CA VAL A 47 -4.99 4.86 -0.57
C VAL A 47 -4.69 6.06 0.34
N ALA A 48 -3.93 5.82 1.41
CA ALA A 48 -3.49 6.84 2.34
C ALA A 48 -2.20 7.54 1.86
N ALA A 49 -1.28 6.78 1.23
CA ALA A 49 -0.05 7.33 0.68
C ALA A 49 0.58 6.40 -0.35
N ILE A 50 1.26 6.99 -1.34
CA ILE A 50 2.23 6.31 -2.21
C ILE A 50 3.58 6.98 -1.98
N ARG A 51 4.59 6.19 -1.60
CA ARG A 51 5.93 6.69 -1.28
C ARG A 51 7.01 5.82 -1.90
N HIS A 52 8.10 6.44 -2.33
CA HIS A 52 9.30 5.72 -2.72
C HIS A 52 9.91 4.99 -1.52
N ARG A 53 10.41 3.76 -1.71
CA ARG A 53 10.89 2.89 -0.63
C ARG A 53 11.98 3.52 0.24
N ALA A 54 12.81 4.38 -0.34
CA ALA A 54 13.92 5.05 0.34
C ALA A 54 13.47 6.14 1.33
N ILE A 55 12.20 6.56 1.23
CA ILE A 55 11.61 7.67 2.00
C ILE A 55 10.46 7.15 2.89
N ALA A 56 9.81 6.04 2.52
CA ALA A 56 8.64 5.50 3.23
C ALA A 56 8.85 5.23 4.74
N TYR A 57 10.09 5.03 5.19
CA TYR A 57 10.44 4.87 6.61
C TYR A 57 11.22 6.03 7.21
N ARG A 58 11.53 7.08 6.43
CA ARG A 58 12.44 8.16 6.85
C ARG A 58 11.74 9.26 7.66
N SER A 59 10.42 9.18 7.83
CA SER A 59 9.64 10.15 8.59
C SER A 59 9.14 9.53 9.90
N GLY A 60 9.99 9.53 10.92
CA GLY A 60 9.50 9.60 12.31
C GLY A 60 8.84 10.97 12.53
N PRO A 61 7.87 11.10 13.46
CA PRO A 61 7.17 12.36 13.68
C PRO A 61 8.17 13.41 14.16
N ARG A 62 8.25 14.53 13.44
CA ARG A 62 8.59 15.82 14.02
C ARG A 62 7.28 16.59 14.15
#